data_AF-A0A7W1AI72-F1
#
_entry.id   AF-A0A7W1AI72-F1
#
_cell.length_a   1.000
_cell.length_b   1.000
_cell.length_c   1.000
_cell.angle_alpha   90.00
_cell.angle_beta   90.00
_cell.angle_gamma   90.00
#
_symmetry.space_group_name_H-M   'P 1'
#
loop_
_entity.id
_entity.type
_entity.pdbx_description
1 polymer ?
#
loop_
_entity_poly.entity_id
_entity_poly.type
_entity_poly.pdbx_seq_one_letter_code
_entity_poly.pdbx_strand_id
1 'polypeptide(L)'
;MGFFDKIKKGVTDAKNQFVPQQQQSAAQPEPEPQQEEVEEDTSAEEETEAQFDVAGFDVMRDEGAFFNAVLHMESEGMFGGTDESRAEIRQRFGIGDHSHWMVVKESNYALLARKYGSYEEVSQQEVNWRSGQMQNHGAQQQAAMAAKGGFDPVEGVTLEAWAAINASIIGGASWEDLLKGAGIDKPRWDRVSAEWNARMARDTTFAITTVYGNAFQAASKGKYGDYAREANAARAANRELAMPIPMTLEQYWEILYEQDYGAKQGKDPVETLKASGLSIVDWTDLSTFMGYYMNRTVVRDWAKFEPMHNAVKARMEAKYPGVKTDVDISF
;
A
#
# COMPACT_ATOMS: atom_id res chain seq x y z
N MET A 1 4.12 27.12 8.24
CA MET A 1 4.83 26.31 7.24
C MET A 1 3.93 25.16 6.86
N GLY A 2 3.38 25.20 5.64
CA GLY A 2 2.41 24.22 5.16
C GLY A 2 3.06 22.88 4.82
N PHE A 3 2.24 21.85 4.57
CA PHE A 3 2.70 20.54 4.09
C PHE A 3 3.59 20.65 2.83
N PHE A 4 3.28 21.60 1.95
CA PHE A 4 4.10 21.94 0.78
C PHE A 4 5.46 22.60 1.12
N ASP A 5 5.56 23.35 2.23
CA ASP A 5 6.86 23.85 2.71
C ASP A 5 7.71 22.72 3.31
N LYS A 6 7.08 21.69 3.90
CA LYS A 6 7.79 20.50 4.41
C LYS A 6 8.35 19.62 3.30
N ILE A 7 7.66 19.50 2.16
CA ILE A 7 8.19 18.83 0.96
C ILE A 7 9.42 19.59 0.42
N LYS A 8 9.39 20.94 0.41
CA LYS A 8 10.57 21.74 0.05
C LYS A 8 11.71 21.64 1.07
N LYS A 9 11.40 21.55 2.37
CA LYS A 9 12.42 21.53 3.43
C LYS A 9 13.05 20.15 3.65
N GLY A 10 12.33 19.06 3.41
CA GLY A 10 12.85 17.67 3.50
C GLY A 10 14.01 17.37 2.54
N VAL A 11 14.15 18.14 1.46
CA VAL A 11 15.27 18.05 0.50
C VAL A 11 16.56 18.68 1.06
N THR A 12 16.50 19.49 2.11
CA THR A 12 17.66 20.24 2.64
C THR A 12 18.33 19.54 3.82
N ASP A 13 17.58 18.79 4.62
CA ASP A 13 18.06 18.24 5.91
C ASP A 13 18.67 16.83 5.81
N ALA A 14 18.60 16.16 4.65
CA ALA A 14 19.17 14.82 4.42
C ALA A 14 20.70 14.78 4.22
N LYS A 15 21.42 15.89 4.47
CA LYS A 15 22.89 15.98 4.24
C LYS A 15 23.77 15.68 5.45
N ASN A 16 23.22 15.52 6.66
CA ASN A 16 24.04 15.36 7.86
C ASN A 16 23.48 14.30 8.79
N GLN A 17 23.80 13.03 8.49
CA GLN A 17 24.10 11.98 9.48
C GLN A 17 24.29 10.68 8.71
N PHE A 18 25.49 10.10 8.73
CA PHE A 18 25.73 8.72 9.14
C PHE A 18 27.23 8.39 9.01
N VAL A 19 27.81 8.06 10.16
CA VAL A 19 29.16 7.48 10.33
C VAL A 19 28.97 5.95 10.32
N PRO A 20 29.72 5.17 9.52
CA PRO A 20 29.54 3.72 9.48
C PRO A 20 30.29 3.03 10.61
N GLN A 21 29.58 2.16 11.35
CA GLN A 21 30.18 1.23 12.31
C GLN A 21 30.34 -0.14 11.63
N GLN A 22 31.59 -0.59 11.54
CA GLN A 22 32.00 -1.89 10.99
C GLN A 22 31.49 -3.04 11.86
N GLN A 23 30.93 -4.07 11.24
CA GLN A 23 30.74 -5.38 11.87
C GLN A 23 31.53 -6.43 11.08
N GLN A 24 32.58 -6.93 11.73
CA GLN A 24 33.28 -8.17 11.37
C GLN A 24 32.37 -9.36 11.74
N SER A 25 32.36 -10.39 10.90
CA SER A 25 31.94 -11.73 11.31
C SER A 25 32.88 -12.75 10.68
N ALA A 26 33.49 -13.54 11.57
CA ALA A 26 34.43 -14.59 11.26
C ALA A 26 33.70 -15.88 10.86
N ALA A 27 34.29 -16.60 9.91
CA ALA A 27 33.83 -17.89 9.43
C ALA A 27 34.03 -19.00 10.47
N GLN A 28 33.09 -19.95 10.52
CA GLN A 28 33.29 -21.29 11.07
C GLN A 28 32.93 -22.36 10.02
N PRO A 29 33.58 -23.53 10.03
CA PRO A 29 33.53 -24.49 8.94
C PRO A 29 32.38 -25.51 9.05
N GLU A 30 31.91 -25.96 7.89
CA GLU A 30 30.97 -27.06 7.65
C GLU A 30 31.45 -28.41 8.22
N PRO A 31 30.54 -29.26 8.73
CA PRO A 31 30.76 -30.69 8.79
C PRO A 31 30.15 -31.43 7.58
N GLU A 32 30.90 -32.45 7.14
CA GLU A 32 30.64 -33.34 6.01
C GLU A 32 29.34 -34.17 6.13
N PRO A 33 28.74 -34.60 5.00
CA PRO A 33 27.50 -35.36 4.98
C PRO A 33 27.74 -36.85 5.29
N GLN A 34 27.00 -37.37 6.28
CA GLN A 34 26.84 -38.81 6.48
C GLN A 34 25.69 -39.32 5.61
N GLN A 35 25.98 -40.35 4.82
CA GLN A 35 25.02 -41.09 4.00
C GLN A 35 24.24 -42.04 4.92
N GLU A 36 22.95 -41.78 5.12
CA GLU A 36 22.01 -42.76 5.68
C GLU A 36 21.34 -43.54 4.55
N GLU A 37 21.38 -44.86 4.67
CA GLU A 37 20.76 -45.84 3.80
C GLU A 37 19.22 -45.72 3.89
N VAL A 38 18.56 -45.56 2.74
CA VAL A 38 17.11 -45.55 2.64
C VAL A 38 16.63 -47.00 2.52
N GLU A 39 16.06 -47.54 3.60
CA GLU A 39 15.24 -48.76 3.54
C GLU A 39 13.88 -48.41 2.93
N GLU A 40 13.55 -49.08 1.83
CA GLU A 40 12.31 -48.93 1.06
C GLU A 40 11.18 -49.69 1.78
N ASP A 41 10.50 -49.03 2.74
CA ASP A 41 9.28 -49.56 3.35
C ASP A 41 8.08 -49.29 2.43
N THR A 42 7.66 -50.35 1.73
CA THR A 42 6.46 -50.37 0.89
C THR A 42 5.26 -50.77 1.74
N SER A 43 4.85 -49.89 2.66
CA SER A 43 3.54 -49.97 3.28
C SER A 43 2.55 -49.12 2.49
N ALA A 44 1.53 -49.77 1.95
CA ALA A 44 0.41 -49.12 1.29
C ALA A 44 -0.33 -48.27 2.33
N GLU A 45 -0.08 -46.96 2.33
CA GLU A 45 -0.82 -45.99 3.11
C GLU A 45 -2.29 -46.00 2.64
N GLU A 46 -3.17 -46.56 3.47
CA GLU A 46 -4.56 -46.12 3.50
C GLU A 46 -4.52 -44.61 3.76
N GLU A 47 -4.95 -43.80 2.77
CA GLU A 47 -5.24 -42.37 2.92
C GLU A 47 -6.31 -42.23 4.01
N THR A 48 -5.88 -42.27 5.27
CA THR A 48 -6.67 -41.76 6.39
C THR A 48 -6.81 -40.28 6.10
N GLU A 49 -8.03 -39.85 5.76
CA GLU A 49 -8.35 -38.44 5.58
C GLU A 49 -7.73 -37.68 6.75
N ALA A 50 -6.67 -36.89 6.49
CA ALA A 50 -5.97 -36.16 7.52
C ALA A 50 -7.02 -35.41 8.34
N GLN A 51 -7.14 -35.76 9.62
CA GLN A 51 -8.17 -35.20 10.47
C GLN A 51 -7.83 -33.73 10.69
N PHE A 52 -8.47 -32.85 9.93
CA PHE A 52 -8.30 -31.41 10.08
C PHE A 52 -8.83 -30.98 11.44
N ASP A 53 -7.96 -30.42 12.27
CA ASP A 53 -8.39 -29.73 13.48
C ASP A 53 -8.72 -28.29 13.11
N VAL A 54 -10.00 -28.00 12.92
CA VAL A 54 -10.47 -26.64 12.63
C VAL A 54 -10.85 -25.87 13.89
N ALA A 55 -10.70 -26.49 15.07
CA ALA A 55 -11.24 -26.02 16.32
C ALA A 55 -12.71 -25.55 16.17
N GLY A 56 -13.04 -24.33 16.60
CA GLY A 56 -14.37 -23.74 16.46
C GLY A 56 -14.67 -23.01 15.14
N PHE A 57 -13.79 -23.05 14.13
CA PHE A 57 -13.99 -22.30 12.88
C PHE A 57 -14.88 -23.07 11.87
N ASP A 58 -15.81 -22.37 11.24
CA ASP A 58 -16.57 -22.83 10.06
C ASP A 58 -16.14 -22.01 8.84
N VAL A 59 -14.91 -22.24 8.35
CA VAL A 59 -14.33 -21.47 7.23
C VAL A 59 -15.08 -21.63 5.91
N MET A 60 -15.94 -22.65 5.79
CA MET A 60 -16.77 -22.82 4.61
C MET A 60 -17.93 -21.81 4.58
N ARG A 61 -18.38 -21.33 5.76
CA ARG A 61 -19.46 -20.34 5.87
C ARG A 61 -18.99 -18.95 6.33
N ASP A 62 -17.94 -18.88 7.14
CA ASP A 62 -17.43 -17.65 7.75
C ASP A 62 -15.89 -17.66 7.80
N GLU A 63 -15.28 -17.56 6.63
CA GLU A 63 -13.82 -17.36 6.51
C GLU A 63 -13.34 -16.04 7.11
N GLY A 64 -14.21 -15.03 7.19
CA GLY A 64 -13.89 -13.74 7.78
C GLY A 64 -13.55 -13.85 9.27
N ALA A 65 -14.24 -14.70 10.02
CA ALA A 65 -13.89 -14.99 11.41
C ALA A 65 -12.50 -15.62 11.55
N PHE A 66 -12.12 -16.51 10.63
CA PHE A 66 -10.79 -17.12 10.62
C PHE A 66 -9.71 -16.10 10.24
N PHE A 67 -9.88 -15.32 9.17
CA PHE A 67 -8.91 -14.27 8.80
C PHE A 67 -8.77 -13.20 9.89
N ASN A 68 -9.85 -12.89 10.62
CA ASN A 68 -9.76 -12.03 11.79
C ASN A 68 -8.91 -12.67 12.91
N ALA A 69 -9.09 -13.97 13.15
CA ALA A 69 -8.25 -14.68 14.11
C ALA A 69 -6.78 -14.66 13.69
N VAL A 70 -6.47 -14.92 12.42
CA VAL A 70 -5.09 -14.84 11.89
C VAL A 70 -4.50 -13.44 12.11
N LEU A 71 -5.25 -12.39 11.74
CA LEU A 71 -4.81 -11.01 11.93
C LEU A 71 -4.39 -10.75 13.38
N HIS A 72 -5.23 -11.07 14.36
CA HIS A 72 -4.95 -10.80 15.77
C HIS A 72 -3.90 -11.73 16.40
N MET A 73 -3.89 -13.01 16.00
CA MET A 73 -2.96 -14.02 16.52
C MET A 73 -1.53 -13.79 16.04
N GLU A 74 -1.35 -13.18 14.86
CA GLU A 74 -0.04 -13.02 14.23
C GLU A 74 0.45 -11.57 14.18
N SER A 75 -0.44 -10.57 14.27
CA SER A 75 0.00 -9.18 14.39
C SER A 75 0.54 -8.92 15.79
N GLU A 76 1.84 -8.67 15.90
CA GLU A 76 2.52 -8.32 17.17
C GLU A 76 2.12 -6.90 17.64
N GLY A 77 0.86 -6.70 18.04
CA GLY A 77 0.34 -5.39 18.47
C GLY A 77 -0.12 -4.46 17.34
N MET A 78 0.20 -4.79 16.08
CA MET A 78 -0.34 -4.08 14.92
C MET A 78 -1.82 -4.45 14.69
N PHE A 79 -2.65 -3.56 14.16
CA PHE A 79 -4.05 -3.85 13.79
C PHE A 79 -4.94 -4.49 14.89
N GLY A 80 -4.61 -4.27 16.18
CA GLY A 80 -5.42 -4.75 17.30
C GLY A 80 -5.03 -6.11 17.87
N GLY A 81 -3.95 -6.73 17.40
CA GLY A 81 -3.38 -7.96 17.97
C GLY A 81 -2.75 -7.75 19.35
N THR A 82 -3.57 -7.51 20.38
CA THR A 82 -3.13 -7.46 21.78
C THR A 82 -3.24 -8.82 22.47
N ASP A 83 -2.56 -8.99 23.61
CA ASP A 83 -2.67 -10.21 24.42
C ASP A 83 -4.12 -10.52 24.82
N GLU A 84 -4.91 -9.49 25.11
CA GLU A 84 -6.33 -9.62 25.42
C GLU A 84 -7.12 -10.15 24.21
N SER A 85 -6.88 -9.58 23.02
CA SER A 85 -7.56 -10.04 21.80
C SER A 85 -7.21 -11.49 21.44
N ARG A 86 -5.95 -11.88 21.63
CA ARG A 86 -5.48 -13.25 21.42
C ARG A 86 -6.11 -14.20 22.43
N ALA A 87 -6.22 -13.80 23.69
CA ALA A 87 -6.89 -14.59 24.72
C ALA A 87 -8.38 -14.77 24.41
N GLU A 88 -9.07 -13.72 23.94
CA GLU A 88 -10.47 -13.79 23.52
C GLU A 88 -10.66 -14.77 22.35
N ILE A 89 -9.82 -14.68 21.31
CA ILE A 89 -9.85 -15.60 20.17
C ILE A 89 -9.63 -17.04 20.61
N ARG A 90 -8.64 -17.28 21.48
CA ARG A 90 -8.36 -18.61 22.01
C ARG A 90 -9.56 -19.18 22.76
N GLN A 91 -10.17 -18.38 23.64
CA GLN A 91 -11.36 -18.79 24.38
C GLN A 91 -12.55 -19.05 23.45
N ARG A 92 -12.80 -18.17 22.47
CA ARG A 92 -13.96 -18.25 21.58
C ARG A 92 -13.92 -19.46 20.67
N PHE A 93 -12.74 -19.79 20.13
CA PHE A 93 -12.59 -20.85 19.14
C PHE A 93 -12.00 -22.15 19.71
N GLY A 94 -11.70 -22.20 21.01
CA GLY A 94 -11.18 -23.40 21.66
C GLY A 94 -9.71 -23.68 21.34
N ILE A 95 -8.92 -22.65 21.05
CA ILE A 95 -7.48 -22.78 20.78
C ILE A 95 -6.74 -22.83 22.13
N GLY A 96 -6.00 -23.90 22.35
CA GLY A 96 -5.34 -24.20 23.64
C GLY A 96 -4.11 -23.34 23.88
N ASP A 97 -3.19 -23.34 22.93
CA ASP A 97 -1.93 -22.60 22.99
C ASP A 97 -1.46 -22.20 21.58
N HIS A 98 -0.23 -21.69 21.48
CA HIS A 98 0.34 -21.28 20.20
C HIS A 98 0.64 -22.46 19.26
N SER A 99 1.05 -23.62 19.81
CA SER A 99 1.29 -24.81 18.99
C SER A 99 0.00 -25.35 18.40
N HIS A 100 -1.08 -25.41 19.20
CA HIS A 100 -2.41 -25.75 18.73
C HIS A 100 -2.90 -24.72 17.68
N TRP A 101 -2.63 -23.43 17.85
CA TRP A 101 -2.96 -22.41 16.83
C TRP A 101 -2.33 -22.73 15.46
N MET A 102 -1.06 -23.16 15.42
CA MET A 102 -0.40 -23.47 14.14
C MET A 102 -1.10 -24.63 13.41
N VAL A 103 -1.47 -25.69 14.12
CA VAL A 103 -2.22 -26.83 13.56
C VAL A 103 -3.60 -26.40 13.06
N VAL A 104 -4.31 -25.58 13.84
CA VAL A 104 -5.63 -25.06 13.47
C VAL A 104 -5.54 -24.16 12.24
N LYS A 105 -4.52 -23.31 12.19
CA LYS A 105 -4.25 -22.43 11.07
C LYS A 105 -4.00 -23.23 9.80
N GLU A 106 -3.06 -24.16 9.81
CA GLU A 106 -2.74 -25.02 8.67
C GLU A 106 -3.96 -25.81 8.18
N SER A 107 -4.74 -26.39 9.11
CA SER A 107 -5.94 -27.14 8.79
C SER A 107 -7.00 -26.28 8.08
N ASN A 108 -7.24 -25.07 8.58
CA ASN A 108 -8.20 -24.14 7.96
C ASN A 108 -7.71 -23.62 6.60
N TYR A 109 -6.42 -23.31 6.44
CA TYR A 109 -5.88 -22.95 5.12
C TYR A 109 -5.97 -24.10 4.13
N ALA A 110 -5.75 -25.36 4.54
CA ALA A 110 -5.89 -26.52 3.67
C ALA A 110 -7.34 -26.68 3.17
N LEU A 111 -8.33 -26.48 4.04
CA LEU A 111 -9.75 -26.50 3.65
C LEU A 111 -10.11 -25.34 2.72
N LEU A 112 -9.61 -24.14 3.00
CA LEU A 112 -9.80 -22.99 2.12
C LEU A 112 -9.10 -23.20 0.77
N ALA A 113 -7.93 -23.84 0.73
CA ALA A 113 -7.24 -24.16 -0.51
C ALA A 113 -8.03 -25.17 -1.35
N ARG A 114 -8.74 -26.12 -0.71
CA ARG A 114 -9.71 -27.00 -1.41
C ARG A 114 -10.89 -26.21 -1.98
N LYS A 115 -11.38 -25.19 -1.26
CA LYS A 115 -12.49 -24.31 -1.69
C LYS A 115 -12.08 -23.40 -2.86
N TYR A 116 -10.89 -22.82 -2.80
CA TYR A 116 -10.41 -21.79 -3.72
C TYR A 116 -9.49 -22.31 -4.83
N GLY A 117 -8.98 -23.52 -4.71
CA GLY A 117 -8.14 -24.21 -5.70
C GLY A 117 -6.66 -24.24 -5.37
N SER A 118 -6.14 -23.26 -4.61
CA SER A 118 -4.73 -23.24 -4.19
C SER A 118 -4.51 -22.36 -2.94
N TYR A 119 -3.35 -22.47 -2.29
CA TYR A 119 -2.98 -21.63 -1.15
C TYR A 119 -2.77 -20.16 -1.54
N GLU A 120 -2.27 -19.91 -2.76
CA GLU A 120 -2.09 -18.56 -3.30
C GLU A 120 -3.42 -17.82 -3.39
N GLU A 121 -4.48 -18.50 -3.84
CA GLU A 121 -5.82 -17.93 -3.87
C GLU A 121 -6.36 -17.64 -2.46
N VAL A 122 -6.10 -18.51 -1.47
CA VAL A 122 -6.48 -18.24 -0.08
C VAL A 122 -5.75 -17.02 0.47
N SER A 123 -4.44 -16.90 0.23
CA SER A 123 -3.64 -15.74 0.63
C SER A 123 -4.21 -14.45 0.02
N GLN A 124 -4.64 -14.50 -1.24
CA GLN A 124 -5.28 -13.36 -1.89
C GLN A 124 -6.63 -13.00 -1.26
N GLN A 125 -7.46 -14.00 -0.90
CA GLN A 125 -8.72 -13.74 -0.17
C GLN A 125 -8.47 -13.08 1.18
N GLU A 126 -7.45 -13.53 1.90
CA GLU A 126 -7.07 -12.93 3.17
C GLU A 126 -6.60 -11.47 3.01
N VAL A 127 -5.72 -11.20 2.03
CA VAL A 127 -5.26 -9.83 1.72
C VAL A 127 -6.45 -8.93 1.33
N ASN A 128 -7.40 -9.44 0.55
CA ASN A 128 -8.61 -8.73 0.17
C ASN A 128 -9.50 -8.44 1.39
N TRP A 129 -9.63 -9.40 2.30
CA TRP A 129 -10.38 -9.23 3.55
C TRP A 129 -9.72 -8.19 4.45
N ARG A 130 -8.39 -8.29 4.67
CA ARG A 130 -7.61 -7.31 5.46
C ARG A 130 -7.70 -5.91 4.87
N SER A 131 -7.61 -5.80 3.55
CA SER A 131 -7.80 -4.52 2.83
C SER A 131 -9.20 -3.95 3.08
N GLY A 132 -10.25 -4.78 3.06
CA GLY A 132 -11.60 -4.39 3.42
C GLY A 132 -11.72 -3.89 4.86
N GLN A 133 -11.07 -4.55 5.83
CA GLN A 133 -11.02 -4.07 7.22
C GLN A 133 -10.33 -2.71 7.34
N MET A 134 -9.19 -2.51 6.67
CA MET A 134 -8.52 -1.21 6.64
C MET A 134 -9.40 -0.12 6.03
N GLN A 135 -10.14 -0.42 4.96
CA GLN A 135 -11.10 0.52 4.36
C GLN A 135 -12.24 0.87 5.34
N ASN A 136 -12.81 -0.13 6.02
CA ASN A 136 -13.84 0.09 7.03
C ASN A 136 -13.33 0.96 8.18
N HIS A 137 -12.11 0.69 8.66
CA HIS A 137 -11.48 1.50 9.69
C HIS A 137 -11.27 2.95 9.22
N GLY A 138 -10.76 3.15 8.01
CA GLY A 138 -10.63 4.47 7.40
C GLY A 138 -11.98 5.20 7.26
N ALA A 139 -13.04 4.48 6.85
CA ALA A 139 -14.39 5.03 6.76
C ALA A 139 -14.94 5.44 8.15
N GLN A 140 -14.67 4.66 9.19
CA GLN A 140 -15.03 5.00 10.57
C GLN A 140 -14.27 6.23 11.06
N GLN A 141 -12.97 6.35 10.75
CA GLN A 141 -12.18 7.54 11.08
C GLN A 141 -12.73 8.79 10.35
N GLN A 142 -13.10 8.65 9.08
CA GLN A 142 -13.75 9.73 8.33
C GLN A 142 -15.10 10.11 8.94
N ALA A 143 -15.95 9.15 9.28
CA ALA A 143 -17.23 9.42 9.95
C ALA A 143 -17.03 10.13 11.31
N ALA A 144 -16.05 9.69 12.10
CA ALA A 144 -15.70 10.32 13.37
C ALA A 144 -15.14 11.74 13.17
N MET A 145 -14.37 11.98 12.12
CA MET A 145 -13.88 13.31 11.75
C MET A 145 -15.04 14.23 11.32
N ALA A 146 -15.97 13.72 10.53
CA ALA A 146 -17.17 14.43 10.11
C ALA A 146 -18.04 14.83 11.32
N ALA A 147 -18.25 13.91 12.27
CA ALA A 147 -19.01 14.18 13.48
C ALA A 147 -18.40 15.29 14.37
N LYS A 148 -17.09 15.57 14.22
CA LYS A 148 -16.38 16.65 14.90
C LYS A 148 -16.31 17.96 14.10
N GLY A 149 -17.01 18.05 12.96
CA GLY A 149 -16.97 19.21 12.07
C GLY A 149 -15.65 19.33 11.29
N GLY A 150 -14.84 18.27 11.20
CA GLY A 150 -13.54 18.31 10.52
C GLY A 150 -13.64 18.70 9.05
N PHE A 151 -14.79 18.43 8.42
CA PHE A 151 -15.10 18.74 7.03
C PHE A 151 -15.97 20.00 6.83
N ASP A 152 -16.28 20.74 7.90
CA ASP A 152 -17.10 21.94 7.79
C ASP A 152 -16.43 22.96 6.85
N PRO A 153 -17.16 23.58 5.90
CA PRO A 153 -16.58 24.50 4.94
C PRO A 153 -15.84 25.66 5.62
N VAL A 154 -14.64 25.97 5.14
CA VAL A 154 -13.89 27.13 5.60
C VAL A 154 -14.31 28.34 4.79
N GLU A 155 -14.92 29.34 5.43
CA GLU A 155 -15.46 30.52 4.75
C GLU A 155 -16.34 30.14 3.53
N GLY A 156 -17.13 29.05 3.63
CA GLY A 156 -17.99 28.57 2.54
C GLY A 156 -17.29 27.77 1.42
N VAL A 157 -15.99 27.47 1.56
CA VAL A 157 -15.24 26.60 0.63
C VAL A 157 -15.09 25.21 1.24
N THR A 158 -15.68 24.20 0.60
CA THR A 158 -15.56 22.80 1.02
C THR A 158 -14.16 22.25 0.76
N LEU A 159 -13.81 21.13 1.41
CA LEU A 159 -12.53 20.47 1.19
C LEU A 159 -12.38 20.03 -0.27
N GLU A 160 -13.45 19.55 -0.89
CA GLU A 160 -13.49 19.07 -2.26
C GLU A 160 -13.31 20.21 -3.26
N ALA A 161 -13.97 21.36 -3.03
CA ALA A 161 -13.79 22.54 -3.87
C ALA A 161 -12.35 23.08 -3.78
N TRP A 162 -11.79 23.10 -2.57
CA TRP A 162 -10.40 23.46 -2.36
C TRP A 162 -9.44 22.48 -3.05
N ALA A 163 -9.67 21.17 -2.93
CA ALA A 163 -8.88 20.13 -3.60
C ALA A 163 -8.96 20.24 -5.13
N ALA A 164 -10.14 20.50 -5.69
CA ALA A 164 -10.35 20.64 -7.13
C ALA A 164 -9.64 21.87 -7.72
N ILE A 165 -9.64 23.00 -7.00
CA ILE A 165 -8.89 24.19 -7.39
C ILE A 165 -7.39 23.90 -7.34
N ASN A 166 -6.89 23.22 -6.29
CA ASN A 166 -5.49 22.80 -6.22
C ASN A 166 -5.10 21.86 -7.36
N ALA A 167 -5.94 20.88 -7.70
CA ALA A 167 -5.72 19.99 -8.85
C ALA A 167 -5.60 20.77 -10.16
N SER A 168 -6.46 21.78 -10.35
CA SER A 168 -6.43 22.63 -11.54
C SER A 168 -5.16 23.49 -11.61
N ILE A 169 -4.72 24.07 -10.48
CA ILE A 169 -3.48 24.86 -10.39
C ILE A 169 -2.27 23.98 -10.78
N ILE A 170 -2.18 22.78 -10.22
CA ILE A 170 -1.07 21.84 -10.53
C ILE A 170 -1.15 21.37 -11.99
N GLY A 171 -2.37 21.26 -12.55
CA GLY A 171 -2.60 21.03 -13.98
C GLY A 171 -2.27 22.22 -14.88
N GLY A 172 -1.77 23.33 -14.34
CA GLY A 172 -1.32 24.50 -15.10
C GLY A 172 -2.41 25.53 -15.40
N ALA A 173 -3.61 25.40 -14.82
CA ALA A 173 -4.63 26.41 -14.97
C ALA A 173 -4.27 27.72 -14.23
N SER A 174 -4.71 28.84 -14.79
CA SER A 174 -4.50 30.17 -14.22
C SER A 174 -5.18 30.28 -12.86
N TRP A 175 -4.38 30.50 -11.82
CA TRP A 175 -4.88 30.67 -10.46
C TRP A 175 -5.87 31.84 -10.35
N GLU A 176 -5.60 32.96 -11.04
CA GLU A 176 -6.48 34.14 -11.03
C GLU A 176 -7.86 33.83 -11.66
N ASP A 177 -7.86 33.12 -12.80
CA ASP A 177 -9.10 32.75 -13.49
C ASP A 177 -9.92 31.74 -12.69
N LEU A 178 -9.25 30.78 -12.03
CA LEU A 178 -9.91 29.81 -11.15
C LEU A 178 -10.59 30.50 -9.97
N LEU A 179 -9.89 31.42 -9.30
CA LEU A 179 -10.43 32.17 -8.17
C LEU A 179 -11.60 33.06 -8.57
N LYS A 180 -11.45 33.77 -9.70
CA LYS A 180 -12.53 34.58 -10.27
C LYS A 180 -13.76 33.73 -10.62
N GLY A 181 -13.56 32.59 -11.27
CA GLY A 181 -14.62 31.65 -11.62
C GLY A 181 -15.33 31.05 -10.39
N ALA A 182 -14.60 30.86 -9.30
CA ALA A 182 -15.14 30.38 -8.03
C ALA A 182 -15.77 31.48 -7.16
N GLY A 183 -15.66 32.76 -7.54
CA GLY A 183 -16.13 33.88 -6.73
C GLY A 183 -15.36 34.05 -5.42
N ILE A 184 -14.06 33.70 -5.42
CA ILE A 184 -13.17 33.77 -4.26
C ILE A 184 -12.10 34.82 -4.53
N ASP A 185 -11.90 35.77 -3.63
CA ASP A 185 -10.78 36.70 -3.72
C ASP A 185 -9.49 36.10 -3.14
N LYS A 186 -8.33 36.69 -3.50
CA LYS A 186 -7.02 36.24 -3.03
C LYS A 186 -6.94 36.14 -1.49
N PRO A 187 -7.29 37.19 -0.71
CA PRO A 187 -7.23 37.11 0.74
C PRO A 187 -8.06 35.97 1.33
N ARG A 188 -9.26 35.73 0.80
CA ARG A 188 -10.13 34.61 1.21
C ARG A 188 -9.51 33.27 0.86
N TRP A 189 -8.97 33.12 -0.36
CA TRP A 189 -8.26 31.91 -0.76
C TRP A 189 -7.08 31.57 0.16
N ASP A 190 -6.27 32.58 0.52
CA ASP A 190 -5.11 32.39 1.39
C ASP A 190 -5.54 31.92 2.80
N ARG A 191 -6.60 32.50 3.37
CA ARG A 191 -7.14 32.07 4.68
C ARG A 191 -7.75 30.66 4.64
N VAL A 192 -8.55 30.38 3.61
CA VAL A 192 -9.13 29.04 3.35
C VAL A 192 -8.02 27.99 3.26
N SER A 193 -6.99 28.28 2.45
CA SER A 193 -5.86 27.38 2.27
C SER A 193 -5.06 27.19 3.55
N ALA A 194 -4.83 28.27 4.32
CA ALA A 194 -4.10 28.18 5.58
C ALA A 194 -4.84 27.29 6.60
N GLU A 195 -6.16 27.43 6.71
CA GLU A 195 -6.96 26.65 7.64
C GLU A 195 -7.08 25.17 7.22
N TRP A 196 -7.31 24.87 5.94
CA TRP A 196 -7.31 23.47 5.48
C TRP A 196 -5.98 22.78 5.72
N ASN A 197 -4.87 23.46 5.44
CA ASN A 197 -3.54 22.97 5.78
C ASN A 197 -3.36 22.77 7.29
N ALA A 198 -3.88 23.68 8.11
CA ALA A 198 -3.80 23.57 9.57
C ALA A 198 -4.65 22.40 10.10
N ARG A 199 -5.83 22.15 9.51
CA ARG A 199 -6.66 20.98 9.84
C ARG A 199 -5.97 19.67 9.49
N MET A 200 -5.43 19.55 8.28
CA MET A 200 -4.65 18.37 7.89
C MET A 200 -3.43 18.16 8.79
N ALA A 201 -2.77 19.23 9.23
CA ALA A 201 -1.64 19.12 10.15
C ALA A 201 -2.02 18.67 11.57
N ARG A 202 -3.27 18.92 12.00
CA ARG A 202 -3.81 18.47 13.30
C ARG A 202 -4.46 17.08 13.23
N ASP A 203 -4.80 16.63 12.03
CA ASP A 203 -5.46 15.35 11.80
C ASP A 203 -4.45 14.19 11.88
N THR A 204 -4.45 13.50 13.01
CA THR A 204 -3.62 12.30 13.23
C THR A 204 -4.24 11.03 12.66
N THR A 205 -5.49 11.09 12.17
CA THR A 205 -6.20 9.97 11.55
C THR A 205 -6.04 9.92 10.05
N PHE A 206 -5.48 10.97 9.44
CA PHE A 206 -5.37 11.14 7.99
C PHE A 206 -6.71 11.20 7.23
N ALA A 207 -7.85 11.22 7.91
CA ALA A 207 -9.18 11.29 7.30
C ALA A 207 -9.33 12.49 6.34
N ILE A 208 -8.85 13.68 6.73
CA ILE A 208 -8.90 14.88 5.90
C ILE A 208 -8.00 14.72 4.68
N THR A 209 -6.80 14.19 4.87
CA THR A 209 -5.85 13.94 3.77
C THR A 209 -6.42 12.92 2.77
N THR A 210 -7.09 11.87 3.24
CA THR A 210 -7.74 10.88 2.38
C THR A 210 -8.86 11.50 1.55
N VAL A 211 -9.77 12.27 2.16
CA VAL A 211 -10.86 12.93 1.43
C VAL A 211 -10.31 13.98 0.45
N TYR A 212 -9.31 14.76 0.85
CA TYR A 212 -8.60 15.69 -0.02
C TYR A 212 -8.00 14.98 -1.24
N GLY A 213 -7.26 13.89 -1.03
CA GLY A 213 -6.63 13.13 -2.11
C GLY A 213 -7.64 12.57 -3.09
N ASN A 214 -8.74 12.00 -2.59
CA ASN A 214 -9.83 11.49 -3.42
C ASN A 214 -10.47 12.61 -4.26
N ALA A 215 -10.75 13.76 -3.66
CA ALA A 215 -11.35 14.91 -4.37
C ALA A 215 -10.38 15.53 -5.38
N PHE A 216 -9.09 15.62 -5.04
CA PHE A 216 -8.04 16.07 -5.93
C PHE A 216 -7.96 15.20 -7.19
N GLN A 217 -7.92 13.88 -7.02
CA GLN A 217 -7.88 12.92 -8.13
C GLN A 217 -9.19 12.93 -8.94
N ALA A 218 -10.34 13.04 -8.28
CA ALA A 218 -11.63 13.15 -8.97
C ALA A 218 -11.70 14.39 -9.88
N ALA A 219 -11.07 15.49 -9.45
CA ALA A 219 -10.97 16.73 -10.22
C ALA A 219 -9.84 16.71 -11.28
N SER A 220 -9.00 15.67 -11.28
CA SER A 220 -7.91 15.56 -12.25
C SER A 220 -8.42 15.45 -13.68
N LYS A 221 -7.79 16.25 -14.56
CA LYS A 221 -8.00 16.25 -16.01
C LYS A 221 -6.75 15.78 -16.77
N GLY A 222 -5.81 15.14 -16.08
CA GLY A 222 -4.61 14.57 -16.67
C GLY A 222 -4.92 13.43 -17.65
N LYS A 223 -3.92 13.04 -18.44
CA LYS A 223 -4.01 11.94 -19.43
C LYS A 223 -4.47 10.63 -18.80
N TYR A 224 -4.16 10.41 -17.52
CA TYR A 224 -4.48 9.19 -16.78
C TYR A 224 -5.63 9.37 -15.77
N GLY A 225 -6.38 10.48 -15.80
CA GLY A 225 -7.45 10.74 -14.82
C GLY A 225 -8.52 9.65 -14.77
N ASP A 226 -8.87 9.05 -15.93
CA ASP A 226 -9.82 7.91 -15.97
C ASP A 226 -9.25 6.65 -15.30
N TYR A 227 -7.95 6.40 -15.42
CA TYR A 227 -7.29 5.29 -14.76
C TYR A 227 -7.29 5.47 -13.25
N ALA A 228 -7.01 6.67 -12.74
CA ALA A 228 -7.09 6.94 -11.30
C ALA A 228 -8.51 6.72 -10.75
N ARG A 229 -9.54 7.19 -11.48
CA ARG A 229 -10.95 6.96 -11.12
C ARG A 229 -11.31 5.49 -11.11
N GLU A 230 -10.88 4.72 -12.11
CA GLU A 230 -11.09 3.27 -12.15
C GLU A 230 -10.40 2.58 -10.97
N ALA A 231 -9.16 2.91 -10.66
CA ALA A 231 -8.45 2.30 -9.54
C ALA A 231 -9.11 2.61 -8.19
N ASN A 232 -9.63 3.83 -8.00
CA ASN A 232 -10.37 4.20 -6.81
C ASN A 232 -11.71 3.45 -6.71
N ALA A 233 -12.44 3.33 -7.83
CA ALA A 233 -13.69 2.56 -7.88
C ALA A 233 -13.45 1.06 -7.63
N ALA A 234 -12.38 0.50 -8.21
CA ALA A 234 -11.98 -0.88 -8.00
C ALA A 234 -11.60 -1.15 -6.56
N ARG A 235 -10.79 -0.26 -5.94
CA ARG A 235 -10.43 -0.34 -4.52
C ARG A 235 -11.65 -0.28 -3.62
N ALA A 236 -12.56 0.67 -3.84
CA ALA A 236 -13.76 0.85 -3.03
C ALA A 236 -14.73 -0.34 -3.13
N ALA A 237 -14.80 -1.00 -4.29
CA ALA A 237 -15.60 -2.21 -4.48
C ALA A 237 -14.79 -3.51 -4.23
N ASN A 238 -13.55 -3.39 -3.77
CA ASN A 238 -12.60 -4.49 -3.55
C ASN A 238 -12.46 -5.46 -4.74
N ARG A 239 -12.56 -4.95 -5.97
CA ARG A 239 -12.57 -5.75 -7.21
C ARG A 239 -11.30 -5.59 -8.04
N GLU A 240 -11.15 -6.45 -9.03
CA GLU A 240 -10.12 -6.29 -10.06
C GLU A 240 -10.35 -5.07 -10.94
N LEU A 241 -9.27 -4.56 -11.53
CA LEU A 241 -9.31 -3.47 -12.50
C LEU A 241 -9.99 -3.93 -13.79
N ALA A 242 -10.89 -3.11 -14.31
CA ALA A 242 -11.58 -3.37 -15.58
C ALA A 242 -10.85 -2.75 -16.78
N MET A 243 -9.99 -1.76 -16.55
CA MET A 243 -9.18 -1.13 -17.60
C MET A 243 -7.84 -1.86 -17.78
N PRO A 244 -7.31 -1.95 -19.02
CA PRO A 244 -5.97 -2.47 -19.25
C PRO A 244 -4.91 -1.56 -18.62
N ILE A 245 -3.68 -2.04 -18.44
CA ILE A 245 -2.61 -1.18 -17.94
C ILE A 245 -2.27 -0.06 -18.95
N PRO A 246 -2.09 1.21 -18.50
CA PRO A 246 -1.83 2.35 -19.38
C PRO A 246 -0.41 2.40 -19.95
N MET A 247 0.51 1.64 -19.37
CA MET A 247 1.91 1.50 -19.80
C MET A 247 2.46 0.16 -19.35
N THR A 248 3.61 -0.24 -19.88
CA THR A 248 4.25 -1.49 -19.44
C THR A 248 4.83 -1.35 -18.03
N LEU A 249 5.04 -2.49 -17.36
CA LEU A 249 5.66 -2.52 -16.05
C LEU A 249 7.11 -2.02 -16.09
N GLU A 250 7.85 -2.36 -17.15
CA GLU A 250 9.21 -1.85 -17.33
C GLU A 250 9.23 -0.33 -17.42
N GLN A 251 8.34 0.28 -18.21
CA GLN A 251 8.25 1.74 -18.33
C GLN A 251 7.93 2.38 -16.98
N TYR A 252 7.00 1.80 -16.22
CA TYR A 252 6.62 2.30 -14.91
C TYR A 252 7.79 2.23 -13.91
N TRP A 253 8.49 1.10 -13.82
CA TRP A 253 9.67 0.95 -12.96
C TRP A 253 10.84 1.82 -13.39
N GLU A 254 11.06 2.00 -14.70
CA GLU A 254 12.07 2.91 -15.22
C GLU A 254 11.82 4.33 -14.72
N ILE A 255 10.57 4.81 -14.73
CA ILE A 255 10.23 6.14 -14.19
C ILE A 255 10.46 6.20 -12.67
N LEU A 256 10.04 5.17 -11.92
CA LEU A 256 10.27 5.11 -10.46
C LEU A 256 11.77 5.20 -10.11
N TYR A 257 12.60 4.42 -10.79
CA TYR A 257 14.04 4.45 -10.59
C TYR A 257 14.65 5.75 -11.12
N GLU A 258 14.20 6.29 -12.24
CA GLU A 258 14.71 7.58 -12.75
C GLU A 258 14.49 8.70 -11.73
N GLN A 259 13.35 8.70 -11.03
CA GLN A 259 13.06 9.63 -9.95
C GLN A 259 13.97 9.42 -8.74
N ASP A 260 14.10 8.20 -8.23
CA ASP A 260 14.93 7.90 -7.05
C ASP A 260 16.40 8.22 -7.31
N TYR A 261 16.97 7.66 -8.37
CA TYR A 261 18.37 7.85 -8.73
C TYR A 261 18.65 9.30 -9.11
N GLY A 262 17.75 9.92 -9.87
CA GLY A 262 17.85 11.33 -10.23
C GLY A 262 17.85 12.24 -9.01
N ALA A 263 16.92 12.02 -8.07
CA ALA A 263 16.84 12.81 -6.83
C ALA A 263 18.11 12.70 -5.99
N LYS A 264 18.71 11.50 -5.90
CA LYS A 264 20.00 11.28 -5.20
C LYS A 264 21.18 12.03 -5.83
N GLN A 265 21.09 12.36 -7.11
CA GLN A 265 22.05 13.21 -7.81
C GLN A 265 21.66 14.70 -7.83
N GLY A 266 20.58 15.07 -7.14
CA GLY A 266 20.09 16.46 -7.09
C GLY A 266 19.36 16.88 -8.36
N LYS A 267 18.90 15.95 -9.21
CA LYS A 267 18.01 16.28 -10.33
C LYS A 267 16.64 16.68 -9.82
N ASP A 268 16.02 17.63 -10.50
CA ASP A 268 14.65 18.05 -10.21
C ASP A 268 13.66 16.94 -10.59
N PRO A 269 12.87 16.39 -9.64
CA PRO A 269 11.90 15.34 -9.92
C PRO A 269 10.83 15.75 -10.95
N VAL A 270 10.50 17.03 -11.04
CA VAL A 270 9.52 17.56 -11.99
C VAL A 270 10.09 17.54 -13.40
N GLU A 271 11.36 17.90 -13.58
CA GLU A 271 12.03 17.82 -14.88
C GLU A 271 12.24 16.35 -15.30
N THR A 272 12.52 15.46 -14.35
CA THR A 272 12.56 14.01 -14.60
C THR A 272 11.23 13.49 -15.14
N LEU A 273 10.10 13.86 -14.52
CA LEU A 273 8.77 13.46 -15.01
C LEU A 273 8.47 14.03 -16.40
N LYS A 274 8.80 15.30 -16.64
CA LYS A 274 8.63 15.93 -17.95
C LYS A 274 9.43 15.21 -19.03
N ALA A 275 10.66 14.77 -18.73
CA ALA A 275 11.48 13.99 -19.65
C ALA A 275 10.84 12.64 -20.03
N SER A 276 10.02 12.08 -19.12
CA SER A 276 9.18 10.89 -19.38
C SER A 276 7.84 11.22 -20.04
N GLY A 277 7.60 12.47 -20.43
CA GLY A 277 6.35 12.91 -21.05
C GLY A 277 5.17 12.99 -20.07
N LEU A 278 5.45 13.19 -18.78
CA LEU A 278 4.45 13.23 -17.72
C LEU A 278 4.44 14.58 -17.01
N SER A 279 3.24 15.10 -16.73
CA SER A 279 3.07 16.10 -15.69
C SER A 279 3.03 15.44 -14.29
N ILE A 280 3.09 16.26 -13.23
CA ILE A 280 2.90 15.79 -11.84
C ILE A 280 1.51 15.15 -11.68
N VAL A 281 0.50 15.74 -12.33
CA VAL A 281 -0.88 15.22 -12.30
C VAL A 281 -0.94 13.86 -12.98
N ASP A 282 -0.35 13.74 -14.18
CA ASP A 282 -0.29 12.46 -14.90
C ASP A 282 0.40 11.38 -14.06
N TRP A 283 1.50 11.73 -13.40
CA TRP A 283 2.22 10.80 -12.53
C TRP A 283 1.41 10.37 -11.31
N THR A 284 0.67 11.28 -10.69
CA THR A 284 -0.18 10.98 -9.53
C THR A 284 -1.30 10.02 -9.92
N ASP A 285 -1.96 10.30 -11.05
CA ASP A 285 -3.07 9.49 -11.55
C ASP A 285 -2.59 8.10 -11.99
N LEU A 286 -1.49 8.07 -12.74
CA LEU A 286 -0.84 6.84 -13.18
C LEU A 286 -0.40 5.99 -11.99
N SER A 287 0.28 6.57 -11.00
CA SER A 287 0.75 5.87 -9.80
C SER A 287 -0.41 5.30 -8.99
N THR A 288 -1.57 5.96 -8.96
CA THR A 288 -2.76 5.46 -8.28
C THR A 288 -3.26 4.16 -8.92
N PHE A 289 -3.30 4.11 -10.25
CA PHE A 289 -3.68 2.92 -10.99
C PHE A 289 -2.63 1.82 -10.91
N MET A 290 -1.38 2.16 -11.25
CA MET A 290 -0.28 1.20 -11.26
C MET A 290 -0.03 0.64 -9.86
N GLY A 291 -0.11 1.45 -8.80
CA GLY A 291 0.00 0.96 -7.43
C GLY A 291 -1.07 -0.06 -7.06
N TYR A 292 -2.32 0.13 -7.51
CA TYR A 292 -3.37 -0.87 -7.29
C TYR A 292 -3.12 -2.15 -8.10
N TYR A 293 -2.76 -2.01 -9.38
CA TYR A 293 -2.38 -3.14 -10.25
C TYR A 293 -1.20 -3.95 -9.67
N MET A 294 -0.16 -3.26 -9.19
CA MET A 294 1.01 -3.87 -8.58
C MET A 294 0.62 -4.75 -7.39
N ASN A 295 -0.18 -4.22 -6.46
CA ASN A 295 -0.63 -4.98 -5.29
C ASN A 295 -1.51 -6.19 -5.65
N ARG A 296 -2.41 -6.05 -6.64
CA ARG A 296 -3.36 -7.11 -7.00
C ARG A 296 -2.79 -8.18 -7.93
N THR A 297 -1.77 -7.85 -8.71
CA THR A 297 -1.26 -8.73 -9.77
C THR A 297 0.22 -9.02 -9.61
N VAL A 298 1.04 -7.98 -9.46
CA VAL A 298 2.51 -8.15 -9.48
C VAL A 298 3.03 -8.76 -8.20
N VAL A 299 2.56 -8.29 -7.05
CA VAL A 299 2.96 -8.82 -5.74
C VAL A 299 2.51 -10.27 -5.59
N ARG A 300 1.28 -10.58 -5.99
CA ARG A 300 0.73 -11.95 -5.96
C ARG A 300 1.61 -12.94 -6.72
N ASP A 301 2.08 -12.55 -7.90
CA ASP A 301 2.84 -13.42 -8.79
C ASP A 301 4.31 -12.93 -8.91
N TRP A 302 4.92 -12.45 -7.83
CA TRP A 302 6.21 -11.73 -7.88
C TRP A 302 7.31 -12.50 -8.60
N ALA A 303 7.43 -13.81 -8.38
CA ALA A 303 8.42 -14.66 -9.04
C ALA A 303 8.38 -14.57 -10.58
N LYS A 304 7.21 -14.30 -11.17
CA LYS A 304 7.05 -14.08 -12.61
C LYS A 304 7.63 -12.74 -13.08
N PHE A 305 7.59 -11.74 -12.21
CA PHE A 305 7.94 -10.35 -12.53
C PHE A 305 9.34 -9.95 -12.05
N GLU A 306 9.90 -10.68 -11.08
CA GLU A 306 11.22 -10.44 -10.50
C GLU A 306 12.34 -10.34 -11.55
N PRO A 307 12.45 -11.24 -12.56
CA PRO A 307 13.51 -11.12 -13.57
C PRO A 307 13.43 -9.80 -14.36
N MET A 308 12.21 -9.36 -14.68
CA MET A 308 11.96 -8.10 -15.39
C MET A 308 12.33 -6.90 -14.52
N HIS A 309 11.92 -6.92 -13.25
CA HIS A 309 12.26 -5.88 -12.27
C HIS A 309 13.77 -5.75 -12.09
N ASN A 310 14.47 -6.87 -11.88
CA ASN A 310 15.93 -6.89 -11.71
C ASN A 310 16.66 -6.41 -12.97
N ALA A 311 16.15 -6.74 -14.16
CA ALA A 311 16.69 -6.21 -15.41
C ALA A 311 16.52 -4.69 -15.53
N VAL A 312 15.39 -4.12 -15.07
CA VAL A 312 15.19 -2.66 -15.03
C VAL A 312 16.15 -2.04 -14.01
N LYS A 313 16.20 -2.56 -12.78
CA LYS A 313 17.10 -2.08 -11.73
C LYS A 313 18.55 -2.02 -12.22
N ALA A 314 19.05 -3.10 -12.83
CA ALA A 314 20.40 -3.16 -13.37
C ALA A 314 20.67 -2.12 -14.48
N ARG A 315 19.70 -1.87 -15.38
CA ARG A 315 19.83 -0.80 -16.39
C ARG A 315 19.96 0.58 -15.74
N MET A 316 19.21 0.82 -14.66
CA MET A 316 19.19 2.10 -13.96
C MET A 316 20.46 2.30 -13.12
N GLU A 317 20.95 1.26 -12.46
CA GLU A 317 22.26 1.27 -11.79
C GLU A 317 23.41 1.58 -12.77
N ALA A 318 23.38 1.00 -13.97
CA ALA A 318 24.37 1.30 -15.00
C ALA A 318 24.28 2.74 -15.52
N LYS A 319 23.06 3.30 -15.63
CA LYS A 319 22.82 4.69 -16.02
C LYS A 319 23.27 5.69 -14.94
N TYR A 320 23.24 5.28 -13.68
CA TYR A 320 23.53 6.11 -12.51
C TYR A 320 24.61 5.49 -11.62
N PRO A 321 25.86 5.40 -12.10
CA PRO A 321 26.92 4.70 -11.37
C PRO A 321 27.19 5.34 -10.00
N GLY A 322 27.30 4.51 -8.97
CA GLY A 322 27.63 4.92 -7.59
C GLY A 322 26.45 5.40 -6.76
N VAL A 323 25.24 5.46 -7.32
CA VAL A 323 24.01 5.72 -6.57
C VAL A 323 23.42 4.38 -6.14
N LYS A 324 23.28 4.16 -4.83
CA LYS A 324 22.50 3.03 -4.31
C LYS A 324 21.05 3.44 -4.20
N THR A 325 20.15 2.61 -4.72
CA THR A 325 18.70 2.83 -4.58
C THR A 325 18.22 2.38 -3.21
N ASP A 326 17.23 3.09 -2.67
CA ASP A 326 16.45 2.67 -1.48
C ASP A 326 15.06 2.19 -1.94
N VAL A 327 14.83 2.13 -3.26
CA VAL A 327 13.69 1.47 -3.89
C VAL A 327 13.99 -0.03 -3.94
N ASP A 328 14.37 -0.59 -2.80
CA ASP A 328 14.09 -1.98 -2.52
C ASP A 328 12.61 -2.03 -2.21
N ILE A 329 11.85 -2.34 -3.26
CA ILE A 329 10.47 -2.75 -3.08
C ILE A 329 10.52 -4.17 -2.51
N SER A 330 10.90 -4.28 -1.23
CA SER A 330 10.73 -5.50 -0.47
C SER A 330 9.24 -5.66 -0.21
N PHE A 331 8.62 -6.59 -0.91
CA PHE A 331 7.23 -6.99 -0.70
C PHE A 331 7.15 -8.10 0.34
#